data_AF-A0A2M7SR96-F1
#
_entry.id   AF-A0A2M7SR96-F1
#
_cell.length_a   1.000
_cell.length_b   1.000
_cell.length_c   1.000
_cell.angle_alpha   90.00
_cell.angle_beta   90.00
_cell.angle_gamma   90.00
#
_symmetry.space_group_name_H-M   'P 1'
#
loop_
_entity.id
_entity.type
_entity.pdbx_description
1 polymer ?
#
loop_
_entity_poly.entity_id
_entity_poly.type
_entity_poly.pdbx_seq_one_letter_code
_entity_poly.pdbx_strand_id
1 'polypeptide(L)'
;GVLNITDDQKTGSFTQEEIRLVSLFADQAAIAIENARLLEEKNRHVEQLGIINRISLAITAGLDMDHVLKTLHEQCQQVAPSDVFYVALYDEASSLINIPLYYEDGQYQIGPSRDIQDQPGTLGNVIQARRTLYLHKQFDPDTHPPRTTTGLRRPCRSYVGIP
;
A
#
# COMPACT_ATOMS: atom_id res chain seq x y z
N GLY A 1 23.59 -9.42 10.79
CA GLY A 1 24.63 -8.60 10.12
C GLY A 1 25.98 -9.26 10.31
N VAL A 2 27.02 -8.76 9.64
CA VAL A 2 28.41 -9.21 9.83
C VAL A 2 29.24 -8.00 10.26
N LEU A 3 30.00 -8.11 11.34
CA LEU A 3 30.96 -7.10 11.77
C LEU A 3 32.34 -7.48 11.22
N ASN A 4 32.91 -6.61 10.39
CA ASN A 4 34.24 -6.79 9.83
C ASN A 4 35.17 -5.72 10.39
N ILE A 5 36.36 -6.14 10.83
CA ILE A 5 37.40 -5.23 11.31
C ILE A 5 38.67 -5.49 10.51
N THR A 6 39.24 -4.40 10.00
CA THR A 6 40.48 -4.37 9.23
C THR A 6 41.35 -3.26 9.78
N ASP A 7 42.62 -3.55 10.01
CA ASP A 7 43.63 -2.60 10.46
C ASP A 7 44.79 -2.62 9.46
N ASP A 8 45.03 -1.49 8.79
CA ASP A 8 46.03 -1.33 7.73
C ASP A 8 47.42 -0.98 8.27
N GLN A 9 47.53 -0.60 9.54
CA GLN A 9 48.78 -0.21 10.20
C GLN A 9 49.37 -1.36 11.04
N LYS A 10 48.60 -2.42 11.31
CA LYS A 10 49.04 -3.55 12.14
C LYS A 10 49.87 -4.56 11.36
N THR A 11 51.12 -4.75 11.77
CA THR A 11 51.95 -5.87 11.29
C THR A 11 51.72 -7.12 12.15
N GLY A 12 50.77 -7.97 11.76
CA GLY A 12 50.53 -9.29 12.38
C GLY A 12 49.04 -9.63 12.58
N SER A 13 48.75 -10.87 12.98
CA SER A 13 47.38 -11.33 13.26
C SER A 13 46.79 -10.64 14.50
N PHE A 14 45.46 -10.49 14.53
CA PHE A 14 44.76 -10.07 15.75
C PHE A 14 45.03 -11.03 16.91
N THR A 15 45.25 -10.45 18.08
CA THR A 15 45.46 -11.22 19.30
C THR A 15 44.14 -11.78 19.82
N GLN A 16 44.21 -12.83 20.63
CA GLN A 16 43.06 -13.42 21.32
C GLN A 16 42.29 -12.41 22.19
N GLU A 17 42.99 -11.47 22.81
CA GLU A 17 42.39 -10.42 23.64
C GLU A 17 41.55 -9.44 22.80
N GLU A 18 42.08 -9.04 21.63
CA GLU A 18 41.40 -8.14 20.71
C GLU A 18 40.17 -8.78 20.07
N ILE A 19 40.29 -10.06 19.69
CA ILE A 19 39.15 -10.84 19.18
C ILE A 19 38.05 -10.92 20.27
N ARG A 20 38.43 -11.23 21.52
CA ARG A 20 37.47 -11.27 22.64
C ARG A 20 36.76 -9.94 22.84
N LEU A 21 37.51 -8.84 22.84
CA LEU A 21 36.97 -7.50 23.01
C LEU A 21 35.96 -7.16 21.88
N VAL A 22 36.36 -7.41 20.63
CA VAL A 22 35.52 -7.16 19.45
C VAL A 22 34.27 -8.03 19.45
N SER A 23 34.37 -9.29 19.82
CA SER A 23 33.21 -10.18 19.97
C SER A 23 32.24 -9.64 21.01
N LEU A 24 32.73 -9.16 22.16
CA LEU A 24 31.88 -8.58 23.21
C LEU A 24 31.13 -7.33 22.70
N PHE A 25 31.80 -6.47 21.94
CA PHE A 25 31.16 -5.32 21.30
C PHE A 25 30.15 -5.73 20.23
N ALA A 26 30.46 -6.75 19.42
CA ALA A 26 29.57 -7.28 18.41
C ALA A 26 28.28 -7.82 19.02
N ASP A 27 28.38 -8.53 20.15
CA ASP A 27 27.22 -9.06 20.88
C ASP A 27 26.30 -7.94 21.37
N GLN A 28 26.87 -6.87 21.95
CA GLN A 28 26.10 -5.72 22.41
C GLN A 28 25.48 -4.93 21.26
N ALA A 29 26.21 -4.74 20.16
CA ALA A 29 25.70 -4.08 18.96
C ALA A 29 24.55 -4.89 18.33
N ALA A 30 24.66 -6.22 18.30
CA ALA A 30 23.60 -7.10 17.79
C ALA A 30 22.31 -6.96 18.61
N ILE A 31 22.41 -6.95 19.94
CA ILE A 31 21.26 -6.73 20.83
C ILE A 31 20.62 -5.36 20.60
N ALA A 32 21.43 -4.30 20.51
CA ALA A 32 20.93 -2.94 20.29
C ALA A 32 20.21 -2.79 18.93
N ILE A 33 20.77 -3.39 17.87
CA ILE A 33 20.15 -3.39 16.53
C ILE A 33 18.84 -4.15 16.54
N GLU A 34 18.77 -5.32 17.20
CA GLU A 34 17.53 -6.09 17.26
C GLU A 34 16.46 -5.36 18.07
N ASN A 35 16.83 -4.69 19.16
CA ASN A 35 15.91 -3.85 19.93
C ASN A 35 15.37 -2.67 19.09
N ALA A 36 16.21 -2.01 18.30
CA ALA A 36 15.78 -0.94 17.41
C ALA A 36 14.81 -1.47 16.34
N ARG A 37 15.11 -2.63 15.74
CA ARG A 37 14.24 -3.30 14.76
C ARG A 37 12.88 -3.66 15.35
N LEU A 38 12.87 -4.27 16.54
CA LEU A 38 11.63 -4.63 17.25
C LEU A 38 10.81 -3.40 17.62
N LEU A 39 11.47 -2.31 18.03
CA LEU A 39 10.80 -1.04 18.34
C LEU A 39 10.17 -0.43 17.09
N GLU A 40 10.88 -0.43 15.96
CA GLU A 40 10.37 0.06 14.68
C GLU A 40 9.17 -0.78 14.21
N GLU A 41 9.25 -2.10 14.31
CA GLU A 41 8.17 -3.02 13.98
C GLU A 41 6.93 -2.79 14.88
N LYS A 42 7.16 -2.59 16.18
CA LYS A 42 6.11 -2.23 17.14
C LYS A 42 5.48 -0.87 16.81
N ASN A 43 6.28 0.14 16.49
CA ASN A 43 5.78 1.47 16.13
C ASN A 43 4.93 1.42 14.87
N ARG A 44 5.39 0.69 13.85
CA ARG A 44 4.61 0.44 12.61
C ARG A 44 3.29 -0.27 12.91
N HIS A 45 3.30 -1.25 13.82
CA HIS A 45 2.07 -1.94 14.21
C HIS A 45 1.10 -1.03 14.98
N VAL A 46 1.60 -0.18 15.88
CA VAL A 46 0.79 0.83 16.59
C VAL A 46 0.20 1.85 15.61
N GLU A 47 0.96 2.30 14.62
CA GLU A 47 0.48 3.19 13.57
C GLU A 47 -0.66 2.54 12.76
N GLN A 48 -0.47 1.28 12.33
CA GLN A 48 -1.51 0.51 11.64
C GLN A 48 -2.80 0.40 12.47
N LEU A 49 -2.69 0.07 13.76
CA LEU A 49 -3.83 0.02 14.68
C LEU A 49 -4.49 1.39 14.86
N GLY A 50 -3.71 2.48 14.88
CA GLY A 50 -4.22 3.84 14.92
C GLY A 50 -5.04 4.22 13.68
N ILE A 51 -4.57 3.80 12.50
CA ILE A 51 -5.30 3.97 11.22
C ILE A 51 -6.61 3.18 11.26
N ILE A 52 -6.57 1.91 11.64
CA ILE A 52 -7.77 1.06 11.75
C ILE A 52 -8.77 1.66 12.75
N ASN A 53 -8.31 2.10 13.92
CA ASN A 53 -9.18 2.69 14.94
C ASN A 53 -9.80 4.01 14.45
N ARG A 54 -9.04 4.86 13.75
CA ARG A 54 -9.59 6.07 13.12
C ARG A 54 -10.68 5.76 12.10
N ILE A 55 -10.48 4.73 11.26
CA ILE A 55 -11.48 4.27 10.31
C ILE A 55 -12.72 3.72 11.05
N SER A 56 -12.53 2.87 12.06
CA SER A 56 -13.61 2.31 12.88
C SER A 56 -14.40 3.39 13.62
N LEU A 57 -13.73 4.40 14.18
CA LEU A 57 -14.37 5.55 14.83
C LEU A 57 -15.13 6.41 13.83
N ALA A 58 -14.58 6.62 12.62
CA ALA A 58 -15.26 7.34 11.55
C ALA A 58 -16.53 6.60 11.07
N ILE A 59 -16.49 5.26 11.03
CA ILE A 59 -17.67 4.41 10.75
C ILE A 59 -18.68 4.47 11.91
N THR A 60 -18.21 4.45 13.16
CA THR A 60 -19.07 4.41 14.36
C THR A 60 -19.67 5.79 14.69
N ALA A 61 -19.01 6.88 14.30
CA ALA A 61 -19.42 8.25 14.63
C ALA A 61 -20.65 8.76 13.87
N GLY A 62 -21.16 8.01 12.88
CA GLY A 62 -22.44 8.28 12.21
C GLY A 62 -22.55 9.69 11.61
N LEU A 63 -22.30 9.81 10.30
CA LEU A 63 -22.43 11.01 9.43
C LEU A 63 -21.15 11.83 9.23
N ASP A 64 -20.33 11.37 8.28
CA ASP A 64 -20.02 12.10 7.04
C ASP A 64 -19.23 11.12 6.15
N MET A 65 -19.94 10.34 5.34
CA MET A 65 -19.34 9.34 4.45
C MET A 65 -18.24 9.98 3.58
N ASP A 66 -18.42 11.25 3.20
CA ASP A 66 -17.43 11.99 2.41
C ASP A 66 -16.16 12.22 3.21
N HIS A 67 -16.26 12.52 4.50
CA HIS A 67 -15.11 12.67 5.39
C HIS A 67 -14.35 11.35 5.60
N VAL A 68 -15.08 10.24 5.77
CA VAL A 68 -14.46 8.90 5.94
C VAL A 68 -13.71 8.50 4.68
N LEU A 69 -14.36 8.61 3.53
CA LEU A 69 -13.79 8.26 2.25
C LEU A 69 -12.60 9.17 1.91
N LYS A 70 -12.68 10.47 2.20
CA LYS A 70 -11.55 11.40 2.03
C LYS A 70 -10.37 11.02 2.92
N THR A 71 -10.62 10.72 4.19
CA THR A 71 -9.58 10.28 5.12
C THR A 71 -8.92 9.00 4.62
N LEU A 72 -9.70 8.03 4.12
CA LEU A 72 -9.17 6.80 3.52
C LEU A 72 -8.24 7.10 2.34
N HIS A 73 -8.64 7.98 1.42
CA HIS A 73 -7.78 8.40 0.30
C HIS A 73 -6.45 8.98 0.79
N GLU A 74 -6.48 9.91 1.75
CA GLU A 74 -5.28 10.55 2.29
C GLU A 74 -4.32 9.53 2.94
N GLN A 75 -4.84 8.52 3.64
CA GLN A 75 -3.99 7.47 4.23
C GLN A 75 -3.44 6.51 3.17
N CYS A 76 -4.27 6.07 2.22
CA CYS A 76 -3.84 5.17 1.15
C CYS A 76 -2.78 5.82 0.26
N GLN A 77 -2.88 7.11 -0.03
CA GLN A 77 -1.90 7.83 -0.85
C GLN A 77 -0.52 7.93 -0.18
N GLN A 78 -0.44 7.93 1.15
CA GLN A 78 0.84 7.90 1.89
C GLN A 78 1.54 6.55 1.80
N VAL A 79 0.76 5.46 1.75
CA VAL A 79 1.29 4.09 1.71
C VAL A 79 1.57 3.62 0.28
N ALA A 80 0.68 3.97 -0.65
CA ALA A 80 0.71 3.57 -2.05
C ALA A 80 0.28 4.74 -2.94
N PRO A 81 1.22 5.62 -3.36
CA PRO A 81 0.92 6.70 -4.28
C PRO A 81 0.35 6.15 -5.59
N SER A 82 -0.82 6.66 -5.98
CA SER A 82 -1.54 6.24 -7.17
C SER A 82 -1.94 7.44 -8.03
N ASP A 83 -1.94 7.24 -9.36
CA ASP A 83 -2.42 8.25 -10.32
C ASP A 83 -3.95 8.39 -10.23
N VAL A 84 -4.63 7.26 -9.97
CA VAL A 84 -6.09 7.18 -9.81
C VAL A 84 -6.44 6.31 -8.60
N PHE A 85 -7.35 6.82 -7.78
CA PHE A 85 -7.90 6.15 -6.61
C PHE A 85 -9.42 6.35 -6.56
N TYR A 86 -10.18 5.28 -6.40
CA TYR A 86 -11.64 5.40 -6.28
C TYR A 86 -12.23 4.33 -5.36
N VAL A 87 -13.38 4.65 -4.78
CA VAL A 87 -14.21 3.72 -4.00
C VAL A 87 -15.54 3.59 -4.72
N ALA A 88 -15.94 2.35 -4.99
CA ALA A 88 -17.18 2.03 -5.66
C ALA A 88 -18.09 1.24 -4.72
N LEU A 89 -19.36 1.61 -4.68
CA LEU A 89 -20.42 0.94 -3.96
C LEU A 89 -21.31 0.24 -4.97
N TYR A 90 -21.59 -1.04 -4.75
CA TYR A 90 -22.45 -1.84 -5.60
C TYR A 90 -23.78 -2.09 -4.90
N ASP A 91 -24.88 -1.81 -5.60
CA ASP A 91 -26.23 -2.15 -5.16
C ASP A 91 -26.72 -3.39 -5.92
N GLU A 92 -26.87 -4.50 -5.19
CA GLU A 92 -27.35 -5.78 -5.73
C GLU A 92 -28.80 -5.70 -6.25
N ALA A 93 -29.65 -4.83 -5.68
CA ALA A 93 -31.05 -4.74 -6.08
C ALA A 93 -31.23 -4.04 -7.43
N SER A 94 -30.43 -3.01 -7.70
CA SER A 94 -30.50 -2.22 -8.93
C SER A 94 -29.41 -2.56 -9.95
N SER A 95 -28.43 -3.43 -9.61
CA SER A 95 -27.23 -3.72 -10.40
C SER A 95 -26.35 -2.49 -10.69
N LEU A 96 -26.56 -1.39 -9.95
CA LEU A 96 -25.83 -0.15 -10.16
C LEU A 96 -24.55 -0.10 -9.34
N ILE A 97 -23.50 0.40 -9.98
CA ILE A 97 -22.27 0.82 -9.32
C ILE A 97 -22.31 2.34 -9.18
N ASN A 98 -22.20 2.81 -7.94
CA ASN A 98 -22.01 4.21 -7.62
C ASN A 98 -20.57 4.45 -7.15
N ILE A 99 -19.96 5.56 -7.54
CA ILE A 99 -18.55 5.86 -7.23
C ILE A 99 -18.52 7.19 -6.46
N PRO A 100 -18.81 7.16 -5.14
CA PRO A 100 -18.87 8.37 -4.30
C PRO A 100 -17.51 9.06 -4.15
N LEU A 101 -16.42 8.31 -4.33
CA LEU A 101 -15.08 8.86 -4.28
C LEU A 101 -14.29 8.44 -5.51
N TYR A 102 -13.81 9.43 -6.27
CA TYR A 102 -12.92 9.24 -7.39
C TYR A 102 -11.88 10.37 -7.41
N TYR A 103 -10.61 10.01 -7.42
CA TYR A 103 -9.47 10.89 -7.58
C TYR A 103 -8.68 10.47 -8.81
N GLU A 104 -8.37 11.43 -9.68
CA GLU A 104 -7.47 11.24 -10.82
C GLU A 104 -6.55 12.46 -10.92
N ASP A 105 -5.24 12.22 -11.04
CA ASP A 105 -4.21 13.27 -11.02
C ASP A 105 -4.34 14.21 -9.79
N GLY A 106 -4.77 13.67 -8.64
CA GLY A 106 -4.98 14.40 -7.39
C GLY A 106 -6.24 15.27 -7.33
N GLN A 107 -7.09 15.27 -8.36
CA GLN A 107 -8.35 16.00 -8.36
C GLN A 107 -9.53 15.11 -7.99
N TYR A 108 -10.33 15.56 -7.01
CA TYR A 108 -11.58 14.90 -6.63
C TYR A 108 -12.66 15.16 -7.68
N GLN A 109 -13.37 14.10 -8.05
CA GLN A 109 -14.57 14.16 -8.87
C GLN A 109 -15.58 13.09 -8.45
N ILE A 110 -16.85 13.30 -8.78
CA ILE A 110 -17.89 12.28 -8.63
C ILE A 110 -17.80 11.37 -9.85
N GLY A 111 -17.58 10.08 -9.62
CA GLY A 111 -17.54 9.11 -10.71
C GLY A 111 -18.95 8.84 -11.27
N PRO A 112 -19.08 8.51 -12.56
CA PRO A 112 -20.38 8.23 -13.16
C PRO A 112 -20.99 6.96 -12.56
N SER A 113 -22.27 7.04 -12.17
CA SER A 113 -23.05 5.85 -11.84
C SER A 113 -23.31 5.04 -13.11
N ARG A 114 -23.14 3.72 -13.05
CA ARG A 114 -23.30 2.84 -14.22
C ARG A 114 -23.81 1.46 -13.84
N ASP A 115 -24.50 0.81 -14.76
CA ASP A 115 -24.87 -0.60 -14.63
C ASP A 115 -23.62 -1.48 -14.78
N ILE A 116 -23.46 -2.45 -13.88
CA ILE A 116 -22.36 -3.43 -13.94
C ILE A 116 -22.45 -4.32 -15.18
N GLN A 117 -23.65 -4.53 -15.74
CA GLN A 117 -23.90 -5.43 -16.86
C GLN A 117 -23.47 -4.84 -18.20
N ASP A 118 -23.54 -3.51 -18.36
CA ASP A 118 -23.18 -2.84 -19.62
C ASP A 118 -21.68 -2.99 -19.93
N GLN A 119 -20.84 -2.75 -18.91
CA GLN A 119 -19.39 -2.89 -19.00
C GLN A 119 -18.79 -3.28 -17.63
N PRO A 120 -18.67 -4.59 -17.32
CA PRO A 120 -18.15 -5.03 -16.03
C PRO A 120 -16.74 -4.45 -15.76
N GLY A 121 -15.86 -4.51 -16.77
CA GLY A 121 -14.49 -4.04 -16.64
C GLY A 121 -13.70 -4.77 -15.53
N THR A 122 -12.60 -4.18 -15.06
CA THR A 122 -11.82 -4.73 -13.95
C THR A 122 -12.57 -4.66 -12.62
N LEU A 123 -13.31 -3.59 -12.38
CA LEU A 123 -14.12 -3.38 -11.18
C LEU A 123 -15.23 -4.43 -11.05
N GLY A 124 -15.96 -4.71 -12.12
CA GLY A 124 -17.02 -5.72 -12.14
C GLY A 124 -16.48 -7.12 -11.83
N ASN A 125 -15.28 -7.45 -12.30
CA ASN A 125 -14.63 -8.72 -11.94
C ASN A 125 -14.33 -8.81 -10.44
N VAL A 126 -13.90 -7.71 -9.80
CA VAL A 126 -13.64 -7.66 -8.35
C VAL A 126 -14.94 -7.87 -7.58
N ILE A 127 -16.01 -7.14 -7.97
CA ILE A 127 -17.33 -7.21 -7.34
C ILE A 127 -17.94 -8.61 -7.48
N GLN A 128 -17.97 -9.15 -8.70
CA GLN A 128 -18.59 -10.44 -8.98
C GLN A 128 -17.82 -11.62 -8.40
N ALA A 129 -16.48 -11.58 -8.48
CA ALA A 129 -15.65 -12.67 -7.96
C ALA A 129 -15.35 -12.55 -6.46
N ARG A 130 -15.72 -11.43 -5.82
CA ARG A 130 -15.46 -11.10 -4.40
C ARG A 130 -14.02 -11.44 -3.96
N ARG A 131 -13.06 -11.11 -4.82
CA ARG A 131 -11.63 -11.38 -4.60
C ARG A 131 -10.79 -10.21 -5.06
N THR A 132 -9.69 -9.98 -4.35
CA THR A 132 -8.69 -9.00 -4.77
C THR A 132 -8.15 -9.35 -6.15
N LEU A 133 -8.17 -8.38 -7.06
CA LEU A 133 -7.61 -8.49 -8.39
C LEU A 133 -6.37 -7.60 -8.48
N TYR A 134 -5.22 -8.22 -8.72
CA TYR A 134 -3.96 -7.52 -8.99
C TYR A 134 -3.57 -7.74 -10.45
N LEU A 135 -3.40 -6.66 -11.20
CA LEU A 135 -2.90 -6.69 -12.57
C LEU A 135 -1.59 -5.89 -12.63
N HIS A 136 -0.52 -6.58 -13.01
CA HIS A 136 0.78 -5.98 -13.28
C HIS A 136 1.25 -6.48 -14.65
N LYS A 137 1.53 -5.56 -15.57
CA LYS A 137 2.10 -5.92 -16.88
C LYS A 137 3.48 -5.27 -17.03
N GLN A 138 4.46 -6.06 -17.44
CA GLN A 138 5.58 -5.55 -18.23
C GLN A 138 4.99 -5.14 -19.59
N PHE A 139 4.95 -3.84 -19.87
CA PHE A 139 4.35 -3.31 -21.10
C PHE A 139 5.37 -3.32 -22.23
N ASP A 140 5.05 -4.06 -23.30
CA ASP A 140 5.57 -3.81 -24.65
C ASP A 140 4.50 -3.01 -25.42
N PRO A 141 4.76 -1.72 -25.75
CA PRO A 141 3.78 -0.83 -26.37
C PRO A 141 3.35 -1.24 -27.78
N ASP A 142 4.10 -2.11 -28.47
CA ASP A 142 3.84 -2.45 -29.87
C ASP A 142 2.87 -3.64 -30.04
N THR A 143 2.80 -4.54 -29.05
CA THR A 143 2.03 -5.80 -29.19
C THR A 143 0.70 -5.79 -28.44
N HIS A 144 0.55 -4.97 -27.40
CA HIS A 144 -0.66 -4.93 -26.57
C HIS A 144 -0.97 -3.50 -26.13
N PRO A 145 -1.70 -2.71 -26.95
CA PRO A 145 -2.05 -1.34 -26.58
C PRO A 145 -2.82 -1.36 -25.26
N PRO A 146 -2.58 -0.38 -24.40
CA PRO A 146 -3.20 -0.36 -23.09
C PRO A 146 -4.72 -0.24 -23.25
N ARG A 147 -5.44 -1.16 -22.60
CA ARG A 147 -6.88 -1.03 -22.51
C ARG A 147 -7.16 0.15 -21.58
N THR A 148 -7.83 1.17 -22.10
CA THR A 148 -8.54 2.12 -21.25
C THR A 148 -9.47 1.32 -20.37
N THR A 149 -9.17 1.25 -19.08
CA THR A 149 -10.18 0.91 -18.09
C THR A 149 -11.27 1.96 -18.24
N THR A 150 -12.52 1.52 -18.39
CA THR A 150 -13.66 2.42 -18.63
C THR A 150 -13.65 3.59 -17.65
N GLY A 151 -13.59 4.82 -18.17
CA GLY A 151 -13.63 6.05 -17.37
C GLY A 151 -12.27 6.70 -17.04
N LEU A 152 -11.14 6.09 -17.40
CA LEU A 152 -9.81 6.67 -17.20
C LEU A 152 -9.33 7.47 -18.41
N ARG A 153 -8.72 8.65 -18.17
CA ARG A 153 -8.13 9.48 -19.25
C ARG A 153 -6.83 8.91 -19.78
N ARG A 154 -6.14 8.07 -19.00
CA ARG A 154 -4.84 7.49 -19.33
C ARG A 154 -4.84 5.97 -19.26
N PRO A 155 -3.97 5.33 -20.06
CA PRO A 155 -3.76 3.89 -19.97
C PRO A 155 -3.17 3.44 -18.62
N CYS A 156 -3.82 2.50 -17.94
CA CYS A 156 -3.34 1.96 -16.66
C CYS A 156 -2.15 1.01 -16.85
N ARG A 157 -1.05 1.26 -16.14
CA ARG A 157 0.15 0.38 -16.11
C ARG A 157 0.06 -0.73 -15.04
N SER A 158 -0.66 -0.47 -13.97
CA SER A 158 -0.93 -1.43 -12.89
C SER A 158 -2.30 -1.15 -12.31
N TYR A 159 -2.97 -2.18 -11.82
CA TYR A 159 -4.30 -2.07 -11.21
C TYR A 159 -4.40 -2.98 -9.99
N VAL A 160 -4.98 -2.45 -8.92
CA VAL A 160 -5.35 -3.22 -7.74
C VAL A 160 -6.81 -2.90 -7.42
N GLY A 161 -7.65 -3.92 -7.39
CA GLY A 161 -9.03 -3.81 -6.95
C GLY A 161 -9.26 -4.72 -5.75
N ILE A 162 -9.85 -4.18 -4.70
CA ILE A 162 -10.16 -4.89 -3.45
C ILE A 162 -11.70 -4.84 -3.28
N PRO A 163 -12.37 -5.98 -3.04
CA PRO A 163 -13.81 -6.03 -2.82
C PRO A 163 -14.24 -5.41 -1.49
#